data_AF-D9WIA2-F1
#
_entry.id   AF-D9WIA2-F1
#
_cell.length_a   1.000
_cell.length_b   1.000
_cell.length_c   1.000
_cell.angle_alpha   90.00
_cell.angle_beta   90.00
_cell.angle_gamma   90.00
#
_symmetry.space_group_name_H-M   'P 1'
#
loop_
_entity.id
_entity.type
_entity.pdbx_description
1 polymer ?
#
loop_
_entity_poly.entity_id
_entity_poly.type
_entity_poly.pdbx_seq_one_letter_code
_entity_poly.pdbx_strand_id
1 'polypeptide(L)' 'MTEVDALRAYRRDVFVALRRDPERARELRKWERAVADAGTIDEARRASDEVGKLLDTACREVHGA' A
#
# COMPACT_ATOMS: atom_id res chain seq x y z
N MET A 1 17.01 20.37 -3.52
CA MET A 1 15.83 19.50 -3.41
C MET A 1 15.14 19.83 -2.10
N THR A 2 13.87 20.22 -2.13
CA THR A 2 13.14 20.57 -0.88
C THR A 2 12.69 19.29 -0.17
N GLU A 3 12.39 19.37 1.13
CA GLU A 3 11.80 18.24 1.88
C GLU A 3 10.49 17.76 1.25
N VAL A 4 9.72 18.67 0.65
CA VAL A 4 8.48 18.36 -0.06
C VAL A 4 8.77 17.53 -1.32
N ASP A 5 9.82 17.85 -2.06
CA ASP A 5 10.23 17.07 -3.24
C ASP A 5 10.70 15.67 -2.85
N ALA A 6 11.47 15.56 -1.76
CA ALA A 6 11.92 14.29 -1.23
C ALA A 6 10.75 13.39 -0.78
N LEU A 7 9.75 13.97 -0.09
CA LEU A 7 8.54 13.25 0.30
C LEU A 7 7.72 12.79 -0.92
N ARG A 8 7.62 13.63 -1.96
CA ARG A 8 6.94 13.27 -3.21
C ARG A 8 7.65 12.13 -3.94
N ALA A 9 8.98 12.18 -4.01
CA ALA A 9 9.79 11.11 -4.59
C ALA A 9 9.59 9.79 -3.82
N TYR A 10 9.70 9.82 -2.50
CA TYR A 10 9.49 8.64 -1.66
C TYR A 10 8.10 8.01 -1.86
N ARG A 11 7.03 8.83 -1.84
CA ARG A 11 5.66 8.34 -2.09
C ARG A 11 5.50 7.70 -3.46
N ARG A 12 6.12 8.27 -4.49
CA ARG A 12 6.14 7.68 -5.83
C ARG A 12 6.84 6.33 -5.82
N ASP A 13 8.01 6.23 -5.19
CA ASP A 13 8.82 5.01 -5.18
C ASP A 13 8.11 3.88 -4.44
N VAL A 14 7.44 4.17 -3.32
CA VAL A 14 6.57 3.20 -2.62
C VAL A 14 5.42 2.73 -3.51
N PHE A 15 4.78 3.65 -4.23
CA PHE A 15 3.71 3.29 -5.16
C PHE A 15 4.20 2.40 -6.32
N VAL A 16 5.41 2.69 -6.84
CA VAL A 16 6.06 1.84 -7.85
C VAL A 16 6.37 0.47 -7.27
N ALA A 17 6.96 0.38 -6.07
CA ALA A 17 7.27 -0.89 -5.41
C ALA A 17 6.03 -1.75 -5.18
N LEU A 18 4.91 -1.15 -4.75
CA LEU A 18 3.62 -1.84 -4.61
C LEU A 18 3.11 -2.45 -5.92
N ARG A 19 3.34 -1.78 -7.05
CA ARG A 19 2.75 -2.14 -8.36
C ARG A 19 3.71 -2.94 -9.26
N ARG A 20 4.99 -3.03 -8.90
CA ARG A 20 6.03 -3.74 -9.68
C ARG A 20 5.75 -5.24 -9.78
N ASP A 21 5.24 -5.84 -8.72
CA ASP A 21 4.84 -7.25 -8.68
C ASP A 21 3.34 -7.39 -9.02
N PRO A 22 2.99 -8.07 -10.13
CA PRO A 22 1.60 -8.28 -10.53
C PRO A 22 0.74 -9.00 -9.49
N GLU A 23 1.30 -9.95 -8.73
CA GLU A 23 0.53 -10.69 -7.72
C GLU A 23 0.23 -9.80 -6.52
N ARG A 24 1.25 -9.10 -5.99
CA ARG A 24 1.06 -8.10 -4.94
C ARG A 24 0.05 -7.03 -5.35
N ALA A 25 0.09 -6.56 -6.59
CA ALA A 25 -0.86 -5.58 -7.10
C ALA A 25 -2.30 -6.14 -7.18
N ARG A 26 -2.47 -7.44 -7.44
CA ARG A 26 -3.79 -8.10 -7.37
C ARG A 26 -4.26 -8.24 -5.93
N GLU A 27 -3.38 -8.62 -5.01
CA GLU A 27 -3.70 -8.69 -3.58
C GLU A 27 -4.12 -7.34 -3.01
N LEU A 28 -3.40 -6.27 -3.36
CA LEU A 28 -3.78 -4.91 -2.99
C LEU A 28 -5.20 -4.59 -3.46
N ARG A 29 -5.51 -4.83 -4.75
CA ARG A 29 -6.86 -4.59 -5.30
C ARG A 29 -7.94 -5.44 -4.63
N LYS A 30 -7.62 -6.68 -4.26
CA LYS A 30 -8.53 -7.57 -3.52
C LYS A 30 -8.90 -6.94 -2.17
N TRP A 31 -7.92 -6.45 -1.42
CA TRP A 31 -8.17 -5.86 -0.11
C TRP A 31 -8.80 -4.48 -0.20
N GLU A 32 -8.40 -3.63 -1.16
CA GLU A 32 -9.08 -2.36 -1.46
C GLU A 32 -10.57 -2.58 -1.74
N ARG A 33 -10.91 -3.62 -2.52
CA ARG A 33 -12.30 -4.00 -2.76
C ARG A 33 -12.99 -4.52 -1.50
N ALA A 34 -12.33 -5.35 -0.70
CA ALA A 34 -12.89 -5.86 0.54
C ALA A 34 -13.20 -4.76 1.57
N VAL A 35 -12.41 -3.67 1.60
CA VAL A 35 -12.72 -2.47 2.39
C VAL A 35 -13.97 -1.77 1.86
N ALA A 36 -14.08 -1.60 0.54
CA ALA A 36 -15.22 -0.92 -0.09
C ALA A 36 -16.54 -1.70 0.06
N ASP A 37 -16.47 -3.03 0.02
CA ASP A 37 -17.61 -3.94 0.08
C ASP A 37 -17.97 -4.36 1.53
N ALA A 38 -17.22 -3.88 2.54
CA ALA A 38 -17.44 -4.26 3.93
C ALA A 38 -18.81 -3.83 4.44
N GLY A 39 -19.56 -4.76 5.04
CA GLY A 39 -20.86 -4.48 5.65
C GLY A 39 -20.74 -3.91 7.06
N THR A 40 -19.57 -4.03 7.67
CA THR A 40 -19.30 -3.60 9.05
C THR A 40 -17.95 -2.89 9.18
N ILE A 41 -17.82 -2.08 10.24
CA ILE A 41 -16.56 -1.40 10.58
C ILE A 41 -15.45 -2.42 10.86
N ASP A 42 -15.75 -3.52 11.53
CA ASP A 42 -14.75 -4.54 11.87
C ASP A 42 -14.24 -5.30 10.65
N GLU A 43 -15.07 -5.50 9.63
CA GLU A 43 -14.64 -6.05 8.34
C GLU A 43 -13.77 -5.05 7.58
N ALA A 44 -14.19 -3.78 7.51
CA ALA A 44 -13.41 -2.73 6.87
C ALA A 44 -12.04 -2.57 7.53
N ARG A 45 -11.98 -2.65 8.88
CA ARG A 45 -10.74 -2.58 9.64
C ARG A 45 -9.81 -3.74 9.33
N ARG A 46 -10.31 -4.98 9.37
CA ARG A 46 -9.51 -6.16 9.02
C ARG A 46 -8.95 -6.09 7.60
N ALA A 47 -9.75 -5.68 6.63
CA ALA A 47 -9.28 -5.51 5.26
C ALA A 47 -8.25 -4.36 5.14
N SER A 48 -8.44 -3.27 5.87
CA SER A 48 -7.50 -2.14 5.92
C SER A 48 -6.16 -2.54 6.53
N ASP A 49 -6.16 -3.40 7.55
CA ASP A 49 -4.93 -3.93 8.16
C ASP A 49 -4.10 -4.73 7.13
N GLU A 50 -4.75 -5.49 6.25
CA GLU A 50 -4.05 -6.19 5.16
C GLU A 50 -3.46 -5.23 4.12
N VAL A 51 -4.17 -4.16 3.77
CA VAL A 51 -3.62 -3.07 2.93
C VAL A 51 -2.39 -2.43 3.61
N GLY A 52 -2.46 -2.20 4.91
CA GLY A 52 -1.35 -1.68 5.72
C GLY A 52 -0.10 -2.55 5.64
N LYS A 53 -0.23 -3.88 5.79
CA LYS A 53 0.90 -4.81 5.68
C LYS A 53 1.59 -4.77 4.30
N LEU A 54 0.81 -4.63 3.24
CA LEU A 54 1.33 -4.49 1.88
C LEU A 54 2.10 -3.18 1.71
N LEU A 55 1.55 -2.08 2.23
CA LEU A 55 2.20 -0.77 2.25
C LEU A 55 3.50 -0.81 3.05
N ASP A 56 3.50 -1.39 4.25
CA ASP A 56 4.69 -1.49 5.11
C ASP A 56 5.81 -2.30 4.46
N THR A 57 5.44 -3.33 3.70
CA THR A 57 6.40 -4.14 2.94
C THR A 57 7.04 -3.29 1.83
N ALA A 58 6.24 -2.54 1.07
CA ALA A 58 6.75 -1.64 0.03
C ALA A 58 7.60 -0.50 0.61
N CYS A 59 7.21 0.08 1.74
CA CYS A 59 8.01 1.07 2.46
C CYS A 59 9.38 0.50 2.87
N ARG A 60 9.43 -0.72 3.39
CA ARG A 60 10.68 -1.41 3.74
C ARG A 60 11.57 -1.67 2.54
N GLU A 61 11.00 -2.04 1.39
CA GLU A 61 11.76 -2.23 0.14
C GLU A 61 12.37 -0.92 -0.36
N VAL A 62 11.69 0.22 -0.20
CA VAL A 62 12.20 1.54 -0.62
C VAL A 62 13.21 2.10 0.38
N HIS A 63 13.04 1.86 1.68
CA HIS A 63 13.98 2.32 2.72
C HIS A 63 15.23 1.43 2.87
N GLY A 64 15.17 0.17 2.46
CA GLY A 64 16.24 -0.82 2.61
C GLY A 64 16.97 -1.22 1.32
N ALA A 65 16.77 -0.47 0.22
CA ALA A 65 17.46 -0.66 -1.06
C ALA A 65 18.44 0.49 -1.36
#